data_AF-A0A349J2B8-F1
#
_entry.id   AF-A0A349J2B8-F1
#
_cell.length_a   1.000
_cell.length_b   1.000
_cell.length_c   1.000
_cell.angle_alpha   90.00
_cell.angle_beta   90.00
_cell.angle_gamma   90.00
#
_symmetry.space_group_name_H-M   'P 1'
#
loop_
_entity.id
_entity.type
_entity.pdbx_description
1 polymer ?
#
loop_
_entity_poly.entity_id
_entity_poly.type
_entity_poly.pdbx_seq_one_letter_code
_entity_poly.pdbx_strand_id
1 'polypeptide(L)' 'LARRFDIPVIPTVIRRLKNGPDKVHFVQHFFPAIHVSKTENMRQDIDIAMRQVYDLLEQWIIERPEEWFWQHNRWK' A
#
# COMPACT_ATOMS: atom_id res chain seq x y z
N LEU A 1 -1.54 -12.89 7.23
CA LEU A 1 -0.13 -13.35 7.18
C LEU A 1 0.71 -12.60 8.21
N ALA A 2 0.82 -11.28 8.10
CA ALA A 2 1.57 -10.41 9.02
C ALA A 2 1.34 -10.72 10.51
N ARG A 3 0.09 -10.69 10.98
CA ARG A 3 -0.27 -11.07 12.37
C ARG A 3 0.15 -12.48 12.79
N ARG A 4 0.02 -13.46 11.88
CA ARG A 4 0.31 -14.87 12.19
C ARG A 4 1.80 -15.07 12.45
N PHE A 5 2.62 -14.48 11.59
CA PHE A 5 4.07 -14.62 11.61
C PHE A 5 4.78 -13.51 12.37
N ASP A 6 4.04 -12.54 12.90
CA ASP A 6 4.59 -11.38 13.62
C ASP A 6 5.62 -10.62 12.77
N ILE A 7 5.23 -10.31 11.53
CA ILE A 7 6.08 -9.60 10.56
C ILE A 7 5.42 -8.30 10.13
N PRO A 8 6.22 -7.24 9.85
CA PRO A 8 5.68 -5.98 9.36
C PRO A 8 5.15 -6.11 7.92
N VAL A 9 4.18 -5.28 7.58
CA VAL A 9 3.75 -5.01 6.21
C VAL A 9 4.46 -3.74 5.76
N ILE A 10 5.20 -3.80 4.64
CA ILE A 10 5.81 -2.61 4.02
C ILE A 10 5.02 -2.28 2.75
N PRO A 11 4.12 -1.28 2.79
CA PRO A 11 3.47 -0.81 1.57
C PRO A 11 4.52 -0.23 0.62
N THR A 12 4.36 -0.47 -0.67
CA THR A 12 5.25 0.07 -1.69
C THR A 12 4.48 0.33 -2.98
N VAL A 13 4.94 1.33 -3.72
CA VAL A 13 4.46 1.68 -5.05
C VAL A 13 5.66 1.79 -5.98
N ILE A 14 5.47 1.38 -7.22
CA ILE A 14 6.48 1.51 -8.27
C ILE A 14 5.98 2.56 -9.25
N ARG A 15 6.82 3.55 -9.53
CA ARG A 15 6.51 4.64 -10.44
C ARG A 15 7.48 4.69 -11.59
N ARG A 16 7.00 5.13 -12.76
CA ARG A 16 7.86 5.44 -13.89
C ARG A 16 8.53 6.80 -13.69
N LEU A 17 9.84 6.87 -13.88
CA LEU A 17 10.56 8.14 -13.91
C LEU A 17 10.23 8.89 -15.21
N LYS A 18 9.65 10.10 -15.07
CA LYS A 18 9.30 10.95 -16.22
C LYS A 18 10.54 11.53 -16.92
N ASN A 19 11.67 11.66 -16.19
CA ASN A 19 12.90 12.33 -16.66
C ASN A 19 14.12 11.38 -16.70
N GLY A 20 13.91 10.09 -16.98
CA GLY A 20 15.01 9.15 -17.20
C GLY A 20 15.68 9.34 -18.57
N PRO A 21 16.87 8.76 -18.80
CA PRO A 21 17.53 8.79 -20.11
C PRO A 21 16.72 8.05 -21.20
N ASP A 22 15.75 7.22 -20.79
CA ASP A 22 14.78 6.56 -21.66
C ASP A 22 13.43 6.32 -20.93
N LYS A 23 12.51 5.59 -21.58
CA LYS A 23 11.17 5.30 -21.07
C LYS A 23 11.07 4.12 -20.09
N VAL A 24 12.15 3.40 -19.76
CA VAL A 24 12.12 2.17 -18.95
C VAL A 24 12.70 2.31 -17.55
N HIS A 25 12.81 3.53 -17.05
CA HIS A 25 13.29 3.81 -15.70
C HIS A 25 12.14 3.87 -14.69
N PHE A 26 12.31 3.20 -13.56
CA PHE A 26 11.32 3.13 -12.48
C PHE A 26 11.96 3.44 -11.13
N VAL A 27 11.18 4.03 -10.23
CA VAL A 27 11.54 4.24 -8.82
C VAL A 27 10.54 3.51 -7.95
N GLN A 28 11.08 2.75 -7.00
CA GLN A 28 10.29 2.13 -5.96
C GLN A 28 10.25 3.04 -4.73
N HIS A 29 9.04 3.36 -4.28
CA HIS A 29 8.83 4.08 -3.04
C HIS A 29 8.34 3.12 -1.97
N PHE A 30 9.01 3.11 -0.82
CA PHE A 30 8.63 2.32 0.34
C PHE A 30 8.04 3.26 1.39
N PHE A 31 6.91 2.87 1.95
CA PHE A 31 6.26 3.60 3.03
C PHE A 31 6.67 3.03 4.39
N PRO A 32 6.40 3.74 5.50
CA PRO A 32 6.63 3.23 6.83
C PRO A 32 5.99 1.85 7.06
N ALA A 33 6.66 1.04 7.90
CA ALA A 33 6.20 -0.28 8.25
C ALA A 33 4.89 -0.24 9.06
N ILE A 34 3.90 -1.00 8.61
CA ILE A 34 2.66 -1.26 9.34
C ILE A 34 2.83 -2.54 10.16
N HIS A 35 2.71 -2.40 11.48
CA HIS A 35 2.77 -3.54 12.40
C HIS A 35 1.35 -3.94 12.78
N VAL A 36 1.05 -5.23 12.66
CA VAL A 36 -0.27 -5.76 13.01
C VAL A 36 -0.24 -6.22 14.46
N SER A 37 -1.12 -5.66 15.28
CA SER A 37 -1.27 -6.11 16.67
C SER A 37 -1.67 -7.59 16.72
N LYS A 38 -1.33 -8.25 17.82
CA LYS A 38 -1.63 -9.67 18.05
C LYS A 38 -2.37 -9.84 19.38
N THR A 39 -3.50 -9.15 19.49
CA THR A 39 -4.39 -9.21 20.66
C THR A 39 -5.27 -10.46 20.59
N GLU A 40 -6.13 -10.68 21.58
CA GLU A 40 -7.13 -11.76 21.55
C GLU A 40 -8.16 -11.56 20.43
N ASN A 41 -8.45 -10.31 20.05
CA ASN A 41 -9.41 -9.99 19.00
C ASN A 41 -8.71 -9.90 17.63
N MET A 42 -8.49 -11.06 17.02
CA MET A 42 -7.87 -11.17 15.70
C MET A 42 -8.54 -10.32 14.62
N ARG A 43 -9.88 -10.20 14.63
CA ARG A 43 -10.60 -9.45 13.60
C ARG A 43 -10.29 -7.96 13.72
N GLN A 44 -10.35 -7.43 14.94
CA GLN A 44 -10.02 -6.03 15.20
C GLN A 44 -8.58 -5.69 14.82
N ASP A 45 -7.62 -6.56 15.15
CA ASP A 45 -6.21 -6.37 14.77
C ASP A 45 -6.05 -6.23 13.24
N ILE A 46 -6.73 -7.11 12.49
CA ILE A 46 -6.71 -7.10 11.03
C ILE A 46 -7.39 -5.84 10.51
N ASP A 47 -8.55 -5.47 11.04
CA ASP A 47 -9.30 -4.30 10.59
C ASP A 47 -8.51 -3.00 10.80
N ILE A 48 -7.83 -2.85 11.94
CA ILE A 48 -6.97 -1.68 12.21
C ILE A 48 -5.82 -1.61 11.22
N ALA A 49 -5.11 -2.72 11.00
CA ALA A 49 -4.00 -2.75 10.05
C ALA A 49 -4.47 -2.50 8.60
N MET A 50 -5.62 -3.04 8.21
CA MET A 50 -6.18 -2.82 6.87
C MET A 50 -6.62 -1.37 6.67
N ARG A 51 -7.17 -0.70 7.68
CA ARG A 51 -7.47 0.75 7.61
C ARG A 51 -6.21 1.56 7.33
N GLN A 52 -5.11 1.30 8.02
CA GLN A 52 -3.84 2.00 7.76
C GLN A 52 -3.34 1.81 6.32
N VAL A 53 -3.53 0.61 5.74
CA VAL A 53 -3.21 0.37 4.33
C VAL A 53 -4.14 1.17 3.41
N TYR A 54 -5.44 1.20 3.70
CA TYR A 54 -6.41 1.95 2.89
C TYR A 54 -6.17 3.46 2.95
N ASP A 55 -5.89 4.02 4.13
CA ASP A 55 -5.61 5.45 4.31
C ASP A 55 -4.40 5.88 3.46
N LEU A 56 -3.34 5.07 3.45
CA LEU A 56 -2.15 5.30 2.64
C LEU A 56 -2.45 5.20 1.13
N LEU A 57 -3.21 4.19 0.71
CA LEU A 57 -3.60 4.03 -0.69
C LEU A 57 -4.49 5.18 -1.15
N GLU A 58 -5.47 5.58 -0.34
CA GLU A 58 -6.37 6.70 -0.64
C GLU A 58 -5.57 7.99 -0.80
N GLN A 59 -4.70 8.31 0.16
CA GLN A 59 -3.83 9.48 0.06
C GLN A 59 -3.00 9.45 -1.23
N TRP A 60 -2.39 8.30 -1.54
CA TRP A 60 -1.57 8.16 -2.75
C TRP A 60 -2.38 8.37 -4.04
N ILE A 61 -3.58 7.77 -4.12
CA ILE A 61 -4.47 7.87 -5.27
C ILE A 61 -4.96 9.30 -5.45
N ILE A 62 -5.28 10.02 -4.36
CA ILE A 62 -5.68 11.42 -4.41
C ILE A 62 -4.53 12.29 -4.93
N GLU A 63 -3.30 12.07 -4.46
CA GLU A 63 -2.12 12.82 -4.90
C GLU A 63 -1.73 12.53 -6.35
N ARG A 64 -1.94 11.29 -6.83
CA ARG A 64 -1.47 10.79 -8.13
C ARG A 64 -2.49 9.88 -8.81
N PRO A 65 -3.67 10.42 -9.19
CA PRO A 65 -4.73 9.61 -9.76
C PRO A 65 -4.32 8.99 -11.10
N GLU A 66 -3.45 9.63 -11.88
CA GLU A 66 -3.01 9.12 -13.18
C GLU A 66 -2.12 7.88 -13.08
N GLU A 67 -1.53 7.62 -11.91
CA GLU A 67 -0.67 6.47 -11.66
C GLU A 67 -1.46 5.24 -11.15
N TRP A 68 -2.75 5.41 -10.83
CA TRP A 68 -3.60 4.32 -10.37
C TRP A 68 -4.21 3.52 -11.52
N PHE A 69 -4.33 2.21 -11.33
CA PHE A 69 -4.87 1.30 -12.32
C PHE A 69 -6.41 1.22 -12.26
N TRP A 70 -7.09 2.25 -12.81
CA TRP A 70 -8.55 2.42 -12.74
C TRP A 70 -9.40 1.34 -13.44
N GLN A 71 -8.79 0.50 -14.29
CA GLN A 71 -9.53 -0.52 -15.04
C GLN A 71 -10.14 -1.61 -14.14
N HIS A 72 -9.65 -1.75 -12.90
CA HIS A 72 -10.18 -2.71 -11.95
C HIS A 72 -11.54 -2.25 -11.39
N ASN A 73 -12.57 -3.09 -11.54
CA ASN A 73 -13.88 -2.79 -10.93
C ASN A 73 -13.87 -3.13 -9.43
N ARG A 74 -13.42 -2.18 -8.62
CA ARG A 74 -13.08 -2.39 -7.21
C ARG A 74 -14.28 -2.47 -6.26
N TRP A 75 -15.45 -1.95 -6.66
CA TRP A 75 -16.65 -1.78 -5.81
C TRP A 75 -17.90 -2.48 -6.37
N LYS A 76 -17.71 -3.54 -7.16
CA LYS A 76 -18.80 -4.41 -7.58
C LYS A 76 -19.28 -5.32 -6.45
#